data_AF-A0AAV9CJJ7-F1
#
_entry.id   AF-A0AAV9CJJ7-F1
#
_cell.length_a   1.000
_cell.length_b   1.000
_cell.length_c   1.000
_cell.angle_alpha   90.00
_cell.angle_beta   90.00
_cell.angle_gamma   90.00
#
_symmetry.space_group_name_H-M   'P 1'
#
loop_
_entity.id
_entity.type
_entity.pdbx_description
1 polymer ?
#
loop_
_entity_poly.entity_id
_entity_poly.type
_entity_poly.pdbx_seq_one_letter_code
_entity_poly.pdbx_strand_id
1 'polypeptide(L)'
;MPVNIGLMFLSGYFVNGPYSLITSAVAADLGTQNMIKGNSKALATVTAIIDGTGSIGAAIGPLLTGYISTRGWNNVFLMLIVSTSFAGLFLIHLAKAEIRNKWNETK
;
A
#
# COMPACT_ATOMS: atom_id res chain seq x y z
N MET A 1 21.08 -0.61 20.77
CA MET A 1 21.18 0.36 19.66
C MET A 1 21.29 -0.29 18.27
N PRO A 2 22.26 -1.18 17.97
CA PRO A 2 22.37 -1.76 16.61
C PRO A 2 21.15 -2.60 16.19
N VAL A 3 20.53 -3.31 17.14
CA VAL A 3 19.30 -4.08 16.89
C VAL A 3 18.14 -3.19 16.45
N ASN A 4 17.92 -2.04 17.12
CA ASN A 4 16.84 -1.12 16.74
C ASN A 4 17.09 -0.48 15.37
N ILE A 5 18.34 -0.13 15.07
CA ILE A 5 18.74 0.40 13.76
C ILE A 5 18.49 -0.64 12.67
N GLY A 6 18.89 -1.91 12.91
CA GLY A 6 18.62 -3.01 11.99
C GLY A 6 17.12 -3.24 11.76
N LEU A 7 16.33 -3.22 12.83
CA LEU A 7 14.86 -3.37 12.74
C LEU A 7 14.21 -2.21 11.98
N MET A 8 14.62 -0.96 12.23
CA MET A 8 14.11 0.21 11.52
C MET A 8 14.51 0.20 10.04
N PHE A 9 15.74 -0.21 9.72
CA PHE A 9 16.18 -0.37 8.33
C PHE A 9 15.35 -1.42 7.59
N LEU A 10 15.18 -2.59 8.20
CA LEU A 10 14.41 -3.69 7.62
C LEU A 10 12.94 -3.28 7.44
N SER A 11 12.33 -2.66 8.46
CA SER A 11 10.97 -2.14 8.38
C SER A 11 10.83 -1.09 7.28
N GLY A 12 11.79 -0.16 7.14
CA GLY A 12 11.76 0.85 6.09
C GLY A 12 11.81 0.25 4.70
N TYR A 13 12.69 -0.73 4.49
CA TYR A 13 12.85 -1.45 3.22
C TYR A 13 11.59 -2.24 2.82
N PHE A 14 11.07 -3.07 3.72
CA PHE A 14 9.90 -3.92 3.44
C PHE A 14 8.56 -3.17 3.42
N VAL A 15 8.48 -1.97 3.99
CA VAL A 15 7.25 -1.18 3.97
C VAL A 15 7.25 -0.20 2.81
N ASN A 16 8.27 0.67 2.67
CA ASN A 16 8.27 1.69 1.64
C ASN A 16 8.47 1.13 0.23
N GLY A 17 9.23 0.04 0.09
CA GLY A 17 9.47 -0.61 -1.21
C GLY A 17 8.16 -1.11 -1.84
N PRO A 18 7.45 -2.07 -1.20
CA PRO A 18 6.16 -2.55 -1.70
C PRO A 18 5.08 -1.47 -1.80
N TYR A 19 5.01 -0.53 -0.84
CA TYR A 19 4.04 0.58 -0.90
C TYR A 19 4.21 1.43 -2.16
N SER A 20 5.45 1.80 -2.48
CA SER A 20 5.78 2.59 -3.69
C SER A 20 5.55 1.80 -4.98
N LEU A 21 5.78 0.48 -4.93
CA LEU A 21 5.54 -0.41 -6.06
C LEU A 21 4.05 -0.62 -6.34
N ILE A 22 3.19 -0.77 -5.33
CA ILE A 22 1.76 -1.04 -5.53
C ILE A 22 1.07 0.16 -6.20
N THR A 23 1.29 1.39 -5.71
CA THR A 23 0.65 2.59 -6.30
C THR A 23 1.08 2.81 -7.76
N SER A 24 2.35 2.54 -8.06
CA SER A 24 2.89 2.70 -9.42
C SER A 24 2.48 1.56 -10.35
N ALA A 25 2.53 0.32 -9.87
CA ALA A 25 2.23 -0.86 -10.65
C ALA A 25 0.74 -0.94 -10.97
N VAL A 26 -0.15 -0.63 -10.02
CA VAL A 26 -1.60 -0.65 -10.26
C VAL A 26 -2.00 0.43 -11.26
N ALA A 27 -1.44 1.65 -11.15
CA ALA A 27 -1.69 2.71 -12.12
C ALA A 27 -1.17 2.35 -13.53
N ALA A 28 0.01 1.73 -13.61
CA ALA A 28 0.56 1.26 -14.87
C ALA A 28 -0.28 0.12 -15.47
N ASP A 29 -0.72 -0.84 -14.66
CA ASP A 29 -1.52 -1.99 -15.08
C ASP A 29 -2.88 -1.56 -15.65
N LEU A 30 -3.57 -0.64 -14.97
CA LEU A 30 -4.81 -0.02 -15.45
C LEU A 30 -4.63 0.74 -16.78
N GLY A 31 -3.45 1.33 -17.01
CA GLY A 31 -3.12 1.99 -18.27
C GLY A 31 -2.99 1.03 -19.46
N THR A 32 -2.71 -0.25 -19.21
CA THR A 32 -2.54 -1.27 -20.27
C THR A 32 -3.82 -2.04 -20.59
N GLN A 33 -4.85 -1.97 -19.75
CA GLN A 33 -6.13 -2.64 -19.96
C GLN A 33 -6.85 -2.12 -21.20
N ASN A 34 -7.29 -3.02 -22.09
CA ASN A 34 -7.94 -2.67 -23.37
C ASN A 34 -9.17 -1.74 -23.23
N MET A 35 -9.81 -1.69 -22.05
CA MET A 35 -10.95 -0.80 -21.77
C MET A 35 -10.54 0.67 -21.52
N ILE A 36 -9.30 0.91 -21.07
CA ILE A 36 -8.76 2.23 -20.71
C ILE A 36 -7.63 2.64 -21.68
N LYS A 37 -7.06 1.68 -22.41
CA LYS A 37 -6.01 1.86 -23.41
C LYS A 37 -6.44 2.86 -24.49
N GLY A 38 -5.81 4.04 -24.48
CA GLY A 38 -6.11 5.15 -25.40
C GLY A 38 -7.10 6.19 -24.86
N ASN A 39 -7.81 5.92 -23.76
CA ASN A 39 -8.70 6.90 -23.11
C ASN A 39 -8.00 7.55 -21.91
N SER A 40 -7.19 8.58 -22.21
CA SER A 40 -6.42 9.34 -21.21
C SER A 40 -7.28 9.93 -20.08
N LYS A 41 -8.54 10.33 -20.36
CA LYS A 41 -9.46 10.83 -19.33
C LYS A 41 -9.87 9.77 -18.32
N ALA A 42 -10.16 8.55 -18.79
CA ALA A 42 -10.53 7.44 -17.91
C ALA A 42 -9.35 7.03 -17.02
N LEU A 43 -8.15 6.91 -17.60
CA LEU A 43 -6.94 6.60 -16.83
C LEU A 43 -6.64 7.67 -15.79
N ALA A 44 -6.66 8.95 -16.17
CA ALA A 44 -6.40 10.06 -15.26
C ALA A 44 -7.39 10.09 -14.09
N THR A 45 -8.66 9.77 -14.34
CA THR A 45 -9.69 9.70 -13.28
C THR A 45 -9.39 8.59 -12.28
N VAL A 46 -9.02 7.39 -12.76
CA VAL A 46 -8.70 6.27 -11.87
C VAL A 46 -7.42 6.54 -11.08
N THR A 47 -6.39 7.09 -11.72
CA THR A 47 -5.16 7.52 -11.03
C THR A 47 -5.45 8.58 -9.96
N ALA A 48 -6.30 9.56 -10.27
CA ALA A 48 -6.69 10.60 -9.31
C ALA A 48 -7.46 10.02 -8.11
N ILE A 49 -8.29 8.99 -8.30
CA ILE A 49 -8.97 8.29 -7.20
C ILE A 49 -7.94 7.57 -6.33
N ILE A 50 -7.00 6.82 -6.93
CA ILE A 50 -5.97 6.10 -6.20
C ILE A 50 -5.13 7.07 -5.36
N ASP A 51 -4.61 8.13 -5.98
CA ASP A 51 -3.79 9.13 -5.31
C ASP A 51 -4.57 9.91 -4.23
N GLY A 52 -5.84 10.23 -4.52
CA GLY A 52 -6.76 10.86 -3.56
C GLY A 52 -6.98 10.01 -2.32
N THR A 53 -7.20 8.69 -2.47
CA THR A 53 -7.33 7.78 -1.33
C THR A 53 -6.04 7.63 -0.54
N GLY A 54 -4.88 7.60 -1.21
CA GLY A 54 -3.57 7.59 -0.56
C GLY A 54 -3.33 8.85 0.28
N SER A 55 -3.69 10.01 -0.25
CA SER A 55 -3.59 11.30 0.45
C SER A 55 -4.48 11.37 1.70
N ILE A 56 -5.70 10.83 1.64
CA ILE A 56 -6.59 10.72 2.81
C ILE A 56 -5.93 9.85 3.90
N GLY A 57 -5.38 8.70 3.53
CA GLY A 57 -4.65 7.83 4.48
C GLY A 57 -3.45 8.53 5.10
N ALA A 58 -2.67 9.25 4.30
CA ALA A 58 -1.51 10.02 4.74
C ALA A 58 -1.88 11.17 5.69
N ALA A 59 -3.09 11.73 5.58
CA ALA A 59 -3.61 12.74 6.52
C ALA A 59 -4.13 12.12 7.82
N ILE A 60 -4.85 10.99 7.73
CA ILE A 60 -5.47 10.33 8.89
C ILE A 60 -4.42 9.65 9.78
N GLY A 61 -3.39 9.03 9.21
CA GLY A 61 -2.37 8.27 9.95
C GLY A 61 -1.68 9.11 11.05
N PRO A 62 -1.07 10.25 10.72
CA PRO A 62 -0.47 11.16 11.71
C PRO A 62 -1.48 11.75 12.69
N LEU A 63 -2.71 12.04 12.25
CA LEU A 63 -3.76 12.55 13.13
C LEU A 63 -4.12 11.53 14.22
N LEU A 64 -4.36 10.28 13.85
CA LEU A 64 -4.63 9.19 14.78
C LEU A 64 -3.42 8.89 15.67
N THR A 65 -2.21 8.89 15.09
CA THR A 65 -0.96 8.71 15.83
C THR A 65 -0.80 9.78 16.91
N GLY A 66 -1.03 11.05 16.57
CA GLY A 66 -0.98 12.17 17.50
C GLY A 66 -1.98 11.99 18.64
N TYR A 67 -3.24 11.70 18.33
CA TYR A 67 -4.27 11.49 19.36
C TYR A 67 -3.98 10.28 20.27
N ILE A 68 -3.63 9.13 19.69
CA ILE A 68 -3.40 7.88 20.44
C ILE A 68 -2.11 7.93 21.26
N SER A 69 -1.09 8.66 20.79
CA SER A 69 0.19 8.81 21.51
C SER A 69 0.00 9.43 22.90
N THR A 70 -1.05 10.24 23.11
CA THR A 70 -1.39 10.81 24.43
C THR A 70 -1.72 9.75 25.48
N ARG A 71 -2.15 8.55 25.05
CA ARG A 71 -2.46 7.40 25.91
C ARG A 71 -1.32 6.37 25.97
N GLY A 72 -0.18 6.67 25.35
CA GLY A 72 1.02 5.83 25.36
C GLY A 72 1.39 5.26 23.99
N TRP A 73 2.69 5.22 23.71
CA TRP A 73 3.26 4.77 22.44
C TRP A 73 2.99 3.29 22.12
N ASN A 74 2.79 2.44 23.13
CA ASN A 74 2.44 1.05 22.90
C ASN A 74 1.13 0.90 22.12
N ASN A 75 0.14 1.78 22.37
CA ASN A 75 -1.12 1.78 21.64
C ASN A 75 -0.96 2.24 20.19
N VAL A 76 -0.02 3.15 19.92
CA VAL A 76 0.34 3.56 18.56
C VAL A 76 0.96 2.39 17.81
N PHE A 77 1.91 1.68 18.42
CA PHE A 77 2.52 0.50 17.80
C PHE A 77 1.49 -0.59 17.53
N LEU A 78 0.57 -0.84 18.47
CA LEU A 78 -0.50 -1.81 18.29
C LEU A 78 -1.46 -1.41 17.16
N MET A 79 -1.83 -0.13 17.07
CA MET A 79 -2.59 0.43 15.94
C MET A 79 -1.89 0.20 14.60
N LEU A 80 -0.58 0.50 14.51
CA LEU A 80 0.20 0.32 13.28
C LEU A 80 0.28 -1.16 12.89
N ILE A 81 0.51 -2.06 13.85
CA ILE A 81 0.56 -3.51 13.60
C ILE A 81 -0.79 -4.00 13.07
N VAL A 82 -1.90 -3.59 13.69
CA VAL A 82 -3.26 -3.98 13.26
C VAL A 82 -3.56 -3.42 11.86
N SER A 83 -3.27 -2.14 11.62
CA SER A 83 -3.48 -1.49 10.32
C SER A 83 -2.71 -2.19 9.20
N THR A 84 -1.42 -2.47 9.42
CA THR A 84 -0.58 -3.19 8.44
C THR A 84 -1.05 -4.63 8.24
N SER A 85 -1.54 -5.30 9.29
CA SER A 85 -2.10 -6.65 9.18
C SER A 85 -3.37 -6.67 8.32
N PHE A 86 -4.27 -5.70 8.50
CA PHE A 86 -5.46 -5.55 7.65
C PHE A 86 -5.09 -5.24 6.21
N ALA A 87 -4.11 -4.35 5.97
CA ALA A 87 -3.61 -4.08 4.63
C ALA A 87 -3.07 -5.36 3.96
N GLY A 88 -2.26 -6.15 4.68
CA GLY A 88 -1.76 -7.44 4.21
C GLY A 88 -2.88 -8.44 3.88
N LEU A 89 -3.92 -8.51 4.72
CA LEU A 89 -5.07 -9.39 4.50
C LEU A 89 -5.82 -9.05 3.21
N PHE A 90 -6.05 -7.76 2.93
CA PHE A 90 -6.70 -7.32 1.71
C PHE A 90 -5.83 -7.56 0.47
N LEU A 91 -4.53 -7.30 0.57
CA LEU A 91 -3.58 -7.52 -0.52
C LEU A 91 -3.36 -9.01 -0.84
N ILE A 92 -3.58 -9.93 0.11
CA ILE A 92 -3.45 -11.38 -0.12
C ILE A 92 -4.33 -11.86 -1.27
N HIS A 93 -5.55 -11.34 -1.40
CA HIS A 93 -6.45 -11.75 -2.49
C HIS A 93 -5.91 -11.31 -3.85
N LEU A 94 -5.40 -10.08 -3.94
CA LEU A 94 -4.77 -9.55 -5.15
C LEU A 94 -3.50 -10.33 -5.49
N ALA A 95 -2.62 -10.56 -4.51
CA ALA A 95 -1.39 -11.33 -4.70
C ALA A 95 -1.68 -12.76 -5.19
N LYS A 96 -2.69 -13.43 -4.63
CA LYS A 96 -3.13 -14.76 -5.10
C LYS A 96 -3.63 -14.73 -6.54
N ALA A 97 -4.41 -13.71 -6.92
CA ALA A 97 -4.89 -13.55 -8.29
C ALA A 97 -3.72 -13.35 -9.26
N GLU A 98 -2.76 -12.51 -8.90
CA GLU A 98 -1.57 -12.20 -9.70
C GLU A 98 -0.68 -13.45 -9.92
N ILE A 99 -0.39 -14.19 -8.84
CA ILE A 99 0.42 -15.41 -8.90
C ILE A 99 -0.23 -16.46 -9.80
N ARG A 100 -1.56 -16.63 -9.69
CA ARG A 100 -2.31 -17.59 -10.52
C ARG A 100 -2.27 -17.19 -12.00
N ASN A 101 -2.41 -15.92 -12.33
CA ASN A 101 -2.35 -15.44 -13.71
C ASN A 101 -0.96 -15.71 -14.32
N LYS A 102 0.12 -15.35 -13.63
CA LYS A 102 1.50 -15.61 -14.10
C LYS A 102 1.80 -17.10 -14.28
N TRP A 103 1.30 -17.95 -13.38
CA TRP A 103 1.45 -19.40 -13.50
C TRP A 103 0.76 -19.95 -14.77
N ASN A 104 -0.41 -19.42 -15.12
CA ASN A 104 -1.13 -19.81 -16.33
C ASN A 104 -0.48 -19.30 -17.61
N GLU A 105 0.18 -18.14 -17.60
CA GLU A 105 0.94 -17.61 -18.74
C GLU A 105 2.22 -18.40 -19.02
N THR A 106 2.78 -19.05 -17.99
CA THR A 106 4.01 -19.85 -18.09
C THR A 106 3.76 -21.26 -18.64
N LYS A 107 2.49 -21.69 -18.72
CA LYS A 107 2.07 -23.03 -19.11
C LYS A 107 1.54 -23.05 -20.55
#